data_AF-A0A3S3Q9F2-F1
#
_entry.id   AF-A0A3S3Q9F2-F1
#
_cell.length_a   1.000
_cell.length_b   1.000
_cell.length_c   1.000
_cell.angle_alpha   90.00
_cell.angle_beta   90.00
_cell.angle_gamma   90.00
#
_symmetry.space_group_name_H-M   'P 1'
#
loop_
_entity.id
_entity.type
_entity.pdbx_description
1 polymer ?
#
loop_
_entity_poly.entity_id
_entity_poly.type
_entity_poly.pdbx_seq_one_letter_code
_entity_poly.pdbx_strand_id
1 'polypeptide(L)'
;MNKYHEILSKIMLKGKEQQPCLSLIQFQIENGKLIISAYQRSSDASLGLPSDIYHLYLISKQVSCKLKSITLFLGNVHIYNNNIESTKMLLNGHQATFNLNV
;
A
#
# COMPACT_ATOMS: atom_id res chain seq x y z
N MET A 1 -16.03 -33.73 -3.48
CA MET A 1 -15.48 -32.35 -3.43
C MET A 1 -15.45 -31.93 -1.97
N ASN A 2 -14.26 -31.81 -1.38
CA ASN A 2 -14.07 -31.83 0.08
C ASN A 2 -14.64 -30.57 0.75
N LYS A 3 -15.16 -30.68 1.98
CA LYS A 3 -15.81 -29.62 2.78
C LYS A 3 -14.97 -28.32 2.85
N TYR A 4 -13.65 -28.46 2.78
CA TYR A 4 -12.68 -27.36 2.68
C TYR A 4 -12.86 -26.48 1.42
N HIS A 5 -13.19 -27.08 0.28
CA HIS A 5 -13.39 -26.37 -0.97
C HIS A 5 -14.65 -25.51 -0.94
N GLU A 6 -15.70 -25.98 -0.25
CA GLU A 6 -16.96 -25.24 -0.05
C GLU A 6 -16.80 -24.10 0.95
N ILE A 7 -15.99 -24.29 2.00
CA ILE A 7 -15.66 -23.23 2.97
C ILE A 7 -14.80 -22.16 2.30
N LEU A 8 -13.78 -22.56 1.53
CA LEU A 8 -12.92 -21.63 0.78
C LEU A 8 -13.71 -20.86 -0.28
N SER A 9 -14.61 -21.51 -1.03
CA SER A 9 -15.45 -20.83 -2.00
C SER A 9 -16.43 -19.87 -1.32
N LYS A 10 -17.03 -20.25 -0.18
CA LYS A 10 -17.91 -19.35 0.59
C LYS A 10 -17.17 -18.15 1.18
N ILE A 11 -15.93 -18.30 1.62
CA ILE A 11 -15.08 -17.19 2.09
C ILE A 11 -14.75 -16.26 0.89
N MET A 12 -14.30 -16.83 -0.23
CA MET A 12 -13.93 -16.08 -1.43
C MET A 12 -15.10 -15.38 -2.12
N LEU A 13 -16.34 -15.89 -1.94
CA LEU A 13 -17.54 -15.36 -2.61
C LEU A 13 -18.38 -14.40 -1.75
N LYS A 14 -18.25 -14.41 -0.42
CA LYS A 14 -19.07 -13.55 0.47
C LYS A 14 -18.40 -12.26 0.93
N GLY A 15 -17.07 -12.15 0.81
CA GLY A 15 -16.40 -10.89 1.02
C GLY A 15 -16.51 -10.03 -0.23
N LYS A 16 -16.98 -8.79 -0.10
CA LYS A 16 -16.50 -7.70 -0.95
C LYS A 16 -15.04 -7.43 -0.55
N GLU A 17 -14.20 -8.47 -0.59
CA GLU A 17 -12.87 -8.53 -0.01
C GLU A 17 -11.88 -8.20 -1.11
N GLN A 18 -11.63 -6.90 -1.24
CA GLN A 18 -10.54 -6.41 -2.05
C GLN A 18 -9.26 -6.99 -1.45
N GLN A 19 -8.57 -7.86 -2.21
CA GLN A 19 -7.30 -8.44 -1.78
C GLN A 19 -6.35 -7.33 -1.28
N PRO A 20 -5.56 -7.55 -0.21
CA PRO A 20 -4.74 -6.49 0.35
C PRO A 20 -3.77 -5.94 -0.70
N CYS A 21 -3.79 -4.62 -0.88
CA CYS A 21 -2.91 -3.91 -1.81
C CYS A 21 -1.45 -3.96 -1.34
N LEU A 22 -1.20 -3.63 -0.07
CA LEU A 22 0.05 -3.92 0.63
C LEU A 22 0.02 -5.38 1.11
N SER A 23 0.73 -6.25 0.40
CA SER A 23 0.60 -7.70 0.57
C SER A 23 1.72 -8.32 1.40
N LEU A 24 2.86 -7.63 1.55
CA LEU A 24 4.00 -8.12 2.34
C LEU A 24 4.76 -6.95 2.96
N ILE A 25 5.18 -7.11 4.22
CA ILE A 25 6.17 -6.25 4.90
C ILE A 25 7.23 -7.16 5.53
N GLN A 26 8.48 -6.88 5.22
CA GLN A 26 9.66 -7.53 5.78
C GLN A 26 10.43 -6.51 6.63
N PHE A 27 10.85 -6.94 7.81
CA PHE A 27 11.69 -6.18 8.71
C PHE A 27 13.07 -6.83 8.80
N GLN A 28 14.12 -6.03 8.73
CA GLN A 28 15.51 -6.47 8.89
C GLN A 28 16.24 -5.50 9.81
N ILE A 29 17.12 -6.03 10.67
CA ILE A 29 18.02 -5.22 11.49
C ILE A 29 19.44 -5.42 10.97
N GLU A 30 20.09 -4.32 10.64
CA GLU A 30 21.49 -4.30 10.21
C GLU A 30 22.23 -3.20 10.97
N ASN A 31 23.30 -3.58 11.69
CA ASN A 31 24.10 -2.67 12.53
C ASN A 31 23.23 -1.82 13.48
N GLY A 32 22.23 -2.45 14.11
CA GLY A 32 21.32 -1.79 15.05
C GLY A 32 20.31 -0.82 14.42
N LYS A 33 20.16 -0.83 13.09
CA LYS A 33 19.19 0.02 12.38
C LYS A 33 18.15 -0.83 11.65
N LEU A 34 16.91 -0.33 11.64
CA LEU A 34 15.77 -1.00 11.03
C LEU A 34 15.69 -0.72 9.53
N ILE A 35 15.59 -1.76 8.72
CA ILE A 35 15.24 -1.71 7.30
C ILE A 35 13.85 -2.32 7.16
N ILE A 36 12.95 -1.60 6.49
CA ILE A 36 11.63 -2.09 6.11
C ILE A 36 11.64 -2.29 4.60
N SER A 37 11.17 -3.45 4.14
CA SER A 37 10.87 -3.70 2.73
C SER A 37 9.42 -4.09 2.59
N ALA A 38 8.68 -3.49 1.68
CA ALA A 38 7.25 -3.72 1.51
C ALA A 38 6.91 -3.96 0.05
N TYR A 39 6.01 -4.91 -0.22
CA TYR A 39 5.48 -5.17 -1.56
C TYR A 39 4.02 -4.76 -1.63
N GLN A 40 3.69 -3.91 -2.59
CA GLN A 40 2.32 -3.57 -2.96
C GLN A 40 2.00 -4.12 -4.33
N ARG A 41 0.99 -5.00 -4.42
CA ARG A 41 0.56 -5.55 -5.71
C ARG A 41 -0.13 -4.49 -6.59
N SER A 42 -0.72 -3.47 -5.97
CA SER A 42 -1.59 -2.48 -6.58
C SER A 42 -1.54 -1.20 -5.77
N SER A 43 -1.13 -0.09 -6.39
CA SER A 43 -0.90 1.18 -5.71
C SER A 43 -1.58 2.32 -6.46
N ASP A 44 -2.56 2.94 -5.80
CA ASP A 44 -3.09 4.24 -6.21
C ASP A 44 -2.04 5.30 -5.91
N ALA A 45 -1.42 5.84 -6.96
CA ALA A 45 -0.31 6.78 -6.84
C ALA A 45 -0.72 8.12 -6.22
N SER A 46 -1.98 8.53 -6.38
CA SER A 46 -2.46 9.87 -5.98
C SER A 46 -2.85 9.94 -4.51
N LEU A 47 -3.47 8.88 -3.98
CA LEU A 47 -4.04 8.86 -2.62
C LEU A 47 -3.49 7.73 -1.74
N GLY A 48 -3.61 6.49 -2.21
CA GLY A 48 -3.26 5.31 -1.41
C GLY A 48 -1.77 5.24 -1.05
N LEU A 49 -0.91 5.34 -2.07
CA LEU A 49 0.54 5.18 -1.92
C LEU A 49 1.17 6.19 -0.94
N PRO A 50 0.86 7.50 -0.98
CA PRO A 50 1.32 8.44 0.04
C PRO A 50 0.93 8.05 1.48
N SER A 51 -0.31 7.60 1.67
CA SER A 51 -0.81 7.15 2.98
C SER A 51 -0.08 5.89 3.45
N ASP A 52 0.14 4.92 2.55
CA ASP A 52 0.83 3.67 2.85
C ASP A 52 2.31 3.91 3.24
N ILE A 53 3.01 4.82 2.56
CA ILE A 53 4.37 5.24 2.93
C ILE A 53 4.38 5.82 4.35
N TYR A 54 3.41 6.69 4.67
CA TYR A 54 3.30 7.27 6.01
C TYR A 54 3.03 6.22 7.08
N HIS A 55 2.15 5.24 6.80
CA HIS A 55 1.91 4.12 7.72
C HIS A 55 3.16 3.27 7.95
N LEU A 56 3.93 2.94 6.91
CA LEU A 56 5.20 2.22 7.07
C LEU A 56 6.20 3.00 7.94
N TYR A 57 6.23 4.32 7.79
CA TYR A 57 7.01 5.18 8.68
C TYR A 57 6.50 5.15 10.13
N LEU A 58 5.19 5.19 10.36
CA LEU A 58 4.63 5.08 11.72
C LEU A 58 4.90 3.71 12.36
N ILE A 59 4.81 2.62 11.59
CA ILE A 59 5.19 1.27 12.04
C ILE A 59 6.65 1.26 12.47
N SER A 60 7.55 1.92 11.73
CA SER A 60 8.97 1.99 12.11
C SER A 60 9.20 2.61 13.49
N LYS A 61 8.33 3.53 13.93
CA LYS A 61 8.41 4.16 15.26
C LYS A 61 8.02 3.24 16.40
N GLN A 62 7.31 2.15 16.12
CA GLN A 62 6.95 1.14 17.12
C GLN A 62 8.11 0.19 17.43
N VAL A 63 9.20 0.25 16.66
CA VAL A 63 10.38 -0.59 16.85
C VAL A 63 11.47 0.23 17.55
N SER A 64 12.15 -0.36 18.53
CA SER A 64 13.21 0.26 19.33
C SER A 64 14.55 0.43 18.59
N CYS A 65 14.52 0.57 17.26
CA CYS A 65 15.68 0.75 16.39
C CYS A 65 15.50 2.01 15.53
N LYS A 66 16.58 2.73 15.23
CA LYS A 66 16.50 3.84 14.27
C LYS A 66 16.19 3.30 12.87
N LEU A 67 15.21 3.89 12.19
CA LEU A 67 14.93 3.59 10.79
C LEU A 67 16.15 3.94 9.92
N LYS A 68 16.61 2.97 9.13
CA LYS A 68 17.63 3.12 8.09
C LYS A 68 16.99 3.42 6.74
N SER A 69 16.02 2.60 6.32
CA SER A 69 15.35 2.76 5.02
C SER A 69 14.00 2.06 5.00
N ILE A 70 13.13 2.55 4.12
CA ILE A 70 11.92 1.87 3.65
C ILE A 70 12.12 1.63 2.15
N THR A 71 12.01 0.38 1.70
CA THR A 71 12.06 0.00 0.29
C THR A 71 10.69 -0.47 -0.13
N LEU A 72 10.16 0.09 -1.22
CA LEU A 72 8.87 -0.30 -1.78
C LEU A 72 9.06 -1.02 -3.11
N PHE A 73 8.48 -2.22 -3.20
CA PHE A 73 8.32 -2.97 -4.43
C PHE A 73 6.87 -2.80 -4.89
N LEU A 74 6.67 -2.12 -6.01
CA LEU A 74 5.35 -1.81 -6.53
C LEU A 74 5.06 -2.68 -7.75
N GLY A 75 3.93 -3.39 -7.73
CA GLY A 75 3.42 -4.17 -8.86
C GLY A 75 2.74 -3.25 -9.88
N ASN A 76 1.41 -3.12 -9.79
CA ASN A 76 0.66 -2.19 -10.62
C ASN A 76 0.56 -0.82 -9.94
N VAL A 77 1.16 0.21 -10.54
CA VAL A 77 1.01 1.62 -10.12
C VAL A 77 0.08 2.33 -11.09
N HIS A 78 -0.96 2.97 -10.57
CA HIS A 78 -1.98 3.60 -11.40
C HIS A 78 -2.53 4.89 -10.78
N ILE A 79 -3.15 5.70 -11.63
CA ILE A 79 -3.92 6.89 -11.27
C ILE A 79 -5.35 6.64 -11.75
N TYR A 80 -6.35 6.87 -10.89
CA TYR A 80 -7.74 6.78 -11.31
C TYR A 80 -8.12 7.93 -12.25
N ASN A 81 -8.99 7.64 -13.22
CA ASN A 81 -9.39 8.60 -14.26
C ASN A 81 -9.93 9.93 -13.69
N ASN A 82 -10.67 9.86 -12.58
CA ASN A 82 -11.22 11.02 -11.88
C ASN A 82 -10.14 11.92 -11.20
N ASN A 83 -8.90 11.46 -11.14
CA ASN A 83 -7.78 12.14 -10.48
C ASN A 83 -6.63 12.51 -11.43
N ILE A 84 -6.76 12.28 -12.74
CA ILE A 84 -5.70 12.59 -13.72
C ILE A 84 -5.37 14.08 -13.73
N GLU A 85 -6.38 14.95 -13.85
CA GLU A 85 -6.17 16.40 -13.92
C GLU A 85 -5.63 16.96 -12.60
N SER A 86 -6.16 16.53 -11.45
CA SER A 86 -5.60 16.87 -10.13
C SER A 86 -4.15 16.43 -9.99
N THR A 87 -3.78 15.26 -10.51
CA THR A 87 -2.39 14.79 -10.48
C THR A 87 -1.48 15.67 -11.32
N LYS A 88 -1.91 16.07 -12.54
CA LYS A 88 -1.14 17.01 -13.37
C LYS A 88 -0.97 18.37 -12.70
N MET A 89 -2.02 18.89 -12.06
CA MET A 89 -1.93 20.14 -11.29
C MET A 89 -0.88 20.05 -10.18
N LEU A 90 -0.90 18.96 -9.41
CA LEU A 90 0.08 18.72 -8.35
C LEU A 90 1.51 18.67 -8.91
N LEU A 91 1.73 17.95 -10.01
CA LEU A 91 3.05 17.83 -10.65
C LEU A 91 3.59 19.17 -11.19
N ASN A 92 2.69 20.08 -11.56
CA ASN A 92 3.04 21.45 -11.95
C ASN A 92 3.25 22.39 -10.74
N GLY A 93 3.20 21.87 -9.51
CA GLY A 93 3.43 22.63 -8.28
C GLY A 93 2.20 23.38 -7.77
N HIS A 94 1.01 23.11 -8.30
CA HIS A 94 -0.24 23.70 -7.82
C HIS A 94 -0.88 22.86 -6.72
N GLN A 95 -1.71 23.48 -5.89
CA GLN A 95 -2.54 22.76 -4.94
C GLN A 95 -3.58 21.93 -5.69
N ALA A 96 -3.77 20.68 -5.26
CA ALA A 96 -4.71 19.74 -5.87
C ALA A 96 -5.55 19.05 -4.79
N THR A 97 -6.80 18.72 -5.15
CA THR A 97 -7.70 17.91 -4.35
C THR A 97 -7.99 16.61 -5.10
N PHE A 98 -7.97 15.50 -4.37
CA PHE A 98 -8.19 14.17 -4.93
C PHE A 98 -9.49 13.57 -4.42
N ASN A 99 -10.17 12.83 -5.30
CA ASN A 99 -11.44 12.18 -5.01
C ASN A 99 -11.21 10.68 -4.75
N LEU A 100 -11.93 10.12 -3.78
CA LEU A 100 -11.96 8.67 -3.59
C LEU A 100 -12.65 8.00 -4.77
N ASN A 101 -12.11 6.86 -5.21
CA ASN A 101 -12.80 6.00 -6.16
C ASN A 101 -13.82 5.15 -5.39
N VAL A 102 -15.11 5.46 -5.54
CA VAL A 102 -16.23 4.77 -4.86
C VAL A 102 -16.85 3.71 -5.76
#